data_AF-A0A7W1L2E0-F1
#
_entry.id   AF-A0A7W1L2E0-F1
#
_cell.length_a   1.000
_cell.length_b   1.000
_cell.length_c   1.000
_cell.angle_alpha   90.00
_cell.angle_beta   90.00
_cell.angle_gamma   90.00
#
_symmetry.space_group_name_H-M   'P 1'
#
loop_
_entity.id
_entity.type
_entity.pdbx_description
1 polymer ?
#
loop_
_entity_poly.entity_id
_entity_poly.type
_entity_poly.pdbx_seq_one_letter_code
_entity_poly.pdbx_strand_id
1 'polypeptide(L)'
;LNDSGEFASQVDHRSEFFIVVEYEVLKPIRNLRVGFFLQTIDGTPICGSNDPDAWSTIVRDPGYYVSSCKFPGYTLNAGAYIVSFGSDRPPSDEPLVTTPVCLSFNVEVMEGHGSFNRVLPGVIRPRLNWNIQRTTSALSKS
;
A
#
# COMPACT_ATOMS: atom_id res chain seq x y z
N LEU A 1 -10.81 1.89 -1.54
CA LEU A 1 -11.71 1.65 -2.69
C LEU A 1 -11.26 0.38 -3.42
N ASN A 2 -12.20 -0.45 -3.88
CA ASN A 2 -11.90 -1.58 -4.78
C ASN A 2 -11.63 -1.08 -6.22
N ASP A 3 -11.41 -2.01 -7.15
CA ASP A 3 -11.21 -1.72 -8.58
C ASP A 3 -12.42 -1.08 -9.28
N SER A 4 -13.61 -1.24 -8.71
CA SER A 4 -14.83 -0.55 -9.14
C SER A 4 -14.99 0.86 -8.56
N GLY A 5 -14.08 1.31 -7.69
CA GLY A 5 -14.14 2.62 -7.05
C GLY A 5 -15.07 2.69 -5.84
N GLU A 6 -15.51 1.54 -5.30
CA GLU A 6 -16.44 1.46 -4.17
C GLU A 6 -15.70 1.24 -2.84
N PHE A 7 -16.32 1.62 -1.73
CA PHE A 7 -15.81 1.27 -0.40
C PHE A 7 -15.92 -0.23 -0.18
N ALA A 8 -14.81 -0.88 0.16
CA ALA A 8 -14.75 -2.30 0.39
C ALA A 8 -13.79 -2.61 1.54
N SER A 9 -14.18 -3.54 2.40
CA SER A 9 -13.32 -4.12 3.46
C SER A 9 -12.67 -5.43 3.04
N GLN A 10 -12.99 -5.93 1.84
CA GLN A 10 -12.44 -7.12 1.21
C GLN A 10 -11.96 -6.75 -0.18
N VAL A 11 -10.75 -7.18 -0.54
CA VAL A 11 -10.15 -6.93 -1.85
C VAL A 11 -9.61 -8.24 -2.44
N ASP A 12 -9.84 -8.47 -3.72
CA ASP A 12 -9.21 -9.59 -4.44
C ASP A 12 -7.74 -9.27 -4.67
N HIS A 13 -6.84 -10.17 -4.29
CA HIS A 13 -5.40 -10.00 -4.51
C HIS A 13 -5.00 -9.74 -5.97
N ARG A 14 -5.82 -10.11 -6.96
CA ARG A 14 -5.52 -9.92 -8.40
C ARG A 14 -5.82 -8.50 -8.87
N SER A 15 -6.77 -7.84 -8.21
CA SER A 15 -7.23 -6.51 -8.58
C SER A 15 -6.41 -5.42 -7.91
N GLU A 16 -6.36 -4.26 -8.55
CA GLU A 16 -5.86 -3.05 -7.89
C GLU A 16 -6.86 -2.54 -6.85
N PHE A 17 -6.35 -1.82 -5.87
CA PHE A 17 -7.17 -1.13 -4.88
C PHE A 17 -6.51 0.17 -4.45
N PHE A 18 -7.26 1.02 -3.75
CA PHE A 18 -6.81 2.34 -3.33
C PHE A 18 -6.99 2.53 -1.82
N ILE A 19 -5.94 3.04 -1.17
CA ILE A 19 -6.04 3.63 0.17
C ILE A 19 -6.27 5.13 -0.05
N VAL A 20 -7.39 5.64 0.46
CA VAL A 20 -7.84 7.03 0.24
C VAL A 20 -8.02 7.72 1.58
N VAL A 21 -7.55 8.97 1.66
CA VAL A 21 -7.75 9.84 2.81
C VAL A 21 -8.29 11.19 2.34
N GLU A 22 -9.36 11.63 2.98
CA GLU A 22 -9.94 12.97 2.82
C GLU A 22 -9.52 13.83 4.01
N TYR A 23 -9.15 15.07 3.76
CA TYR A 23 -8.73 15.99 4.81
C TYR A 23 -8.96 17.45 4.43
N GLU A 24 -8.98 18.31 5.44
CA GLU A 24 -9.13 19.74 5.30
C GLU A 24 -7.84 20.45 5.69
N VAL A 25 -7.42 21.40 4.85
CA VAL A 25 -6.34 22.34 5.15
C VAL A 25 -6.99 23.65 5.61
N LEU A 26 -6.72 24.06 6.85
CA LEU A 26 -7.32 25.27 7.43
C LEU A 26 -6.51 26.55 7.14
N LYS A 27 -5.21 26.38 6.87
CA LYS A 27 -4.24 27.48 6.63
C LYS A 27 -3.23 27.05 5.57
N PRO A 28 -2.73 27.97 4.72
CA PRO A 28 -1.72 27.62 3.73
C PRO A 28 -0.53 26.91 4.38
N ILE A 29 -0.13 25.77 3.81
CA ILE A 29 0.96 24.95 4.33
C ILE A 29 1.88 24.50 3.22
N ARG A 30 3.17 24.81 3.38
CA ARG A 30 4.23 24.39 2.47
C ARG A 30 4.76 23.02 2.87
N ASN A 31 5.12 22.20 1.88
CA ASN A 31 5.70 20.86 2.08
C ASN A 31 4.82 19.93 2.92
N LEU A 32 3.49 20.11 2.91
CA LEU A 32 2.61 19.19 3.63
C LEU A 32 2.73 17.81 3.00
N ARG A 33 3.08 16.83 3.83
CA ARG A 33 3.13 15.42 3.50
C ARG A 33 1.99 14.71 4.20
N VAL A 34 1.17 13.98 3.44
CA VAL A 34 0.12 13.12 3.97
C VAL A 34 0.44 11.70 3.55
N GLY A 35 0.50 10.79 4.52
CA GLY A 35 0.88 9.41 4.27
C GLY A 35 0.25 8.43 5.24
N PHE A 36 0.61 7.17 5.06
CA PHE A 36 0.14 6.08 5.88
C PHE A 36 1.27 5.12 6.24
N PHE A 37 1.03 4.36 7.28
CA PHE A 37 1.77 3.18 7.65
C PHE A 37 0.85 1.96 7.57
N LEU A 38 1.26 0.96 6.79
CA LEU A 38 0.53 -0.28 6.54
C LEU A 38 1.26 -1.44 7.24
N GLN A 39 0.50 -2.24 7.98
CA GLN A 39 0.99 -3.43 8.67
C GLN A 39 -0.07 -4.53 8.66
N THR A 40 0.34 -5.75 8.95
CA THR A 40 -0.59 -6.86 9.23
C THR A 40 -1.28 -6.65 10.58
N ILE A 41 -2.39 -7.37 10.81
CA ILE A 41 -3.13 -7.28 12.09
C ILE A 41 -2.30 -7.70 13.31
N ASP A 42 -1.29 -8.56 13.14
CA ASP A 42 -0.36 -8.97 14.21
C ASP A 42 0.80 -7.98 14.42
N GLY A 43 0.80 -6.86 13.68
CA GLY A 43 1.76 -5.77 13.84
C GLY A 43 3.04 -5.92 13.01
N THR A 44 3.11 -6.88 12.08
CA THR A 44 4.25 -7.00 11.15
C THR A 44 4.24 -5.80 10.18
N PRO A 45 5.28 -4.94 10.21
CA PRO A 45 5.39 -3.81 9.29
C PRO A 45 5.46 -4.27 7.82
N ILE A 46 4.73 -3.60 6.93
CA ILE A 46 4.77 -3.89 5.49
C ILE A 46 5.44 -2.75 4.75
N CYS A 47 4.83 -1.56 4.79
CA CYS A 47 5.36 -0.37 4.14
C CYS A 47 4.75 0.90 4.72
N GLY A 48 5.37 2.04 4.40
CA GLY A 48 4.75 3.35 4.49
C GLY A 48 4.87 4.06 3.15
N SER A 49 3.89 4.91 2.84
CA SER A 49 3.91 5.76 1.64
C SER A 49 3.27 7.11 1.95
N ASN A 50 3.60 8.12 1.15
CA ASN A 50 3.04 9.47 1.27
C ASN A 50 2.80 10.08 -0.11
N ASP A 51 2.02 11.16 -0.16
CA ASP A 51 1.79 11.92 -1.37
C ASP A 51 3.08 12.61 -1.87
N PRO A 52 3.42 12.47 -3.17
CA PRO A 52 4.69 12.98 -3.72
C PRO A 52 4.73 14.51 -3.78
N ASP A 53 3.58 15.19 -3.72
CA ASP A 53 3.47 16.64 -3.72
C ASP A 53 4.23 17.28 -2.55
N ALA A 54 4.46 16.54 -1.47
CA ALA A 54 5.28 16.98 -0.34
C ALA A 54 6.75 17.27 -0.69
N TRP A 55 7.25 16.70 -1.79
CA TRP A 55 8.64 16.87 -2.23
C TRP A 55 8.80 18.07 -3.17
N SER A 56 7.68 18.60 -3.66
CA SER A 56 7.64 19.83 -4.41
C SER A 56 7.52 21.02 -3.45
N THR A 57 8.09 22.18 -3.77
CA THR A 57 7.94 23.41 -2.98
C THR A 57 6.52 24.01 -3.06
N ILE A 58 5.52 23.16 -3.30
CA ILE A 58 4.12 23.53 -3.47
C ILE A 58 3.54 23.89 -2.09
N VAL A 59 2.73 24.94 -2.09
CA VAL A 59 1.91 25.35 -0.96
C VAL A 59 0.52 24.78 -1.20
N ARG A 60 0.00 24.04 -0.22
CA ARG A 60 -1.40 23.62 -0.20
C ARG A 60 -2.22 24.71 0.48
N ASP A 61 -3.08 25.37 -0.27
CA ASP A 61 -3.96 26.43 0.21
C ASP A 61 -5.12 25.87 1.07
N PRO A 62 -5.89 26.72 1.77
CA PRO A 62 -7.04 26.24 2.53
C PRO A 62 -8.10 25.61 1.63
N GLY A 63 -8.66 24.49 2.07
CA GLY A 63 -9.67 23.74 1.33
C GLY A 63 -9.71 22.25 1.66
N TYR A 64 -10.56 21.52 0.94
CA TYR A 64 -10.72 20.08 1.07
C TYR A 64 -9.90 19.35 0.01
N TYR A 65 -9.22 18.29 0.44
CA TYR A 65 -8.30 17.52 -0.40
C TYR A 65 -8.55 16.02 -0.23
N VAL A 66 -8.22 15.29 -1.28
CA VAL A 66 -8.23 13.82 -1.30
C VAL A 66 -6.87 13.34 -1.77
N SER A 67 -6.19 12.56 -0.94
CA SER A 67 -4.99 11.83 -1.34
C SER A 67 -5.34 10.36 -1.53
N SER A 68 -4.98 9.80 -2.69
CA SER A 68 -5.25 8.42 -3.06
C SER A 68 -3.96 7.71 -3.44
N CYS A 69 -3.67 6.60 -2.78
CA CYS A 69 -2.54 5.75 -3.09
C CYS A 69 -3.03 4.44 -3.71
N LYS A 70 -2.56 4.18 -4.93
CA LYS A 70 -2.89 2.98 -5.70
C LYS A 70 -1.95 1.82 -5.33
N PHE A 71 -2.53 0.69 -4.98
CA PHE A 71 -1.84 -0.59 -4.85
C PHE A 71 -2.13 -1.44 -6.08
N PRO A 72 -1.11 -1.84 -6.85
CA PRO A 72 -1.30 -2.79 -7.94
C PRO A 72 -1.84 -4.14 -7.43
N GLY A 73 -2.55 -4.86 -8.29
CA GLY A 73 -2.80 -6.29 -8.06
C GLY A 73 -1.50 -7.07 -7.84
N TYR A 74 -1.58 -8.16 -7.10
CA TYR A 74 -0.45 -9.00 -6.69
C TYR A 74 0.58 -8.24 -5.84
N THR A 75 0.15 -7.24 -5.08
CA THR A 75 1.04 -6.58 -4.10
C THR A 75 1.06 -7.36 -2.78
N LEU A 76 -0.13 -7.66 -2.24
CA LEU A 76 -0.30 -8.27 -0.92
C LEU A 76 -0.83 -9.70 -1.04
N ASN A 77 -0.50 -10.53 -0.05
CA ASN A 77 -1.00 -11.89 0.07
C ASN A 77 -2.33 -11.93 0.84
N ALA A 78 -2.97 -13.11 0.93
CA ALA A 78 -4.16 -13.26 1.77
C ALA A 78 -3.86 -12.89 3.22
N GLY A 79 -4.73 -12.10 3.84
CA GLY A 79 -4.57 -11.70 5.24
C GLY A 79 -5.36 -10.46 5.63
N ALA A 80 -5.30 -10.14 6.92
CA ALA A 80 -5.89 -8.95 7.51
C ALA A 80 -4.83 -7.86 7.68
N TYR A 81 -5.16 -6.67 7.20
CA TYR A 81 -4.27 -5.52 7.14
C TYR A 81 -4.90 -4.34 7.87
N ILE A 82 -4.06 -3.51 8.47
CA ILE A 82 -4.45 -2.33 9.21
C ILE A 82 -3.58 -1.13 8.82
N VAL A 83 -4.18 0.05 8.88
CA VAL A 83 -3.55 1.30 8.44
C VAL A 83 -3.73 2.38 9.50
N SER A 84 -2.65 3.12 9.71
CA SER A 84 -2.65 4.40 10.42
C SER A 84 -2.21 5.49 9.46
N PHE A 85 -2.80 6.69 9.57
CA PHE A 85 -2.39 7.86 8.79
C PHE A 85 -1.53 8.79 9.63
N GLY A 86 -0.66 9.52 8.93
CA GLY A 86 0.18 10.56 9.50
C GLY A 86 0.37 11.71 8.52
N SER A 87 0.69 12.87 9.07
CA SER A 87 1.14 14.01 8.27
C SER A 87 2.25 14.77 8.99
N ASP A 88 3.14 15.35 8.20
CA ASP A 88 4.23 16.19 8.66
C ASP A 88 4.58 17.26 7.60
N ARG A 89 5.62 18.04 7.87
CA ARG A 89 6.13 19.07 6.95
C ARG A 89 7.66 19.14 6.95
N PRO A 90 8.35 18.44 6.03
CA PRO A 90 9.81 18.47 5.98
C PRO A 90 10.39 19.89 5.82
N PRO A 91 11.55 20.18 6.45
CA PRO A 91 12.42 19.25 7.17
C PRO A 91 12.06 19.06 8.66
N SER A 92 10.87 19.47 9.11
CA SER A 92 10.44 19.22 10.49
C SER A 92 10.12 17.75 10.70
N ASP A 93 10.62 17.17 11.80
CA ASP A 93 10.33 15.79 12.22
C ASP A 93 9.08 15.69 13.12
N GLU A 94 8.42 16.81 13.42
CA GLU A 94 7.21 16.80 14.25
C GLU A 94 5.98 16.46 13.41
N PRO A 95 5.18 15.46 13.82
CA PRO A 95 3.93 15.17 13.16
C PRO A 95 2.92 16.30 13.39
N LEU A 96 2.22 16.68 12.33
CA LEU A 96 1.08 17.60 12.40
C LEU A 96 -0.16 16.88 12.90
N VAL A 97 -0.38 15.67 12.38
CA VAL A 97 -1.49 14.78 12.75
C VAL A 97 -0.99 13.34 12.68
N THR A 98 -1.35 12.54 13.68
CA THR A 98 -1.22 11.08 13.64
C THR A 98 -2.55 10.47 14.05
N THR A 99 -2.94 9.39 13.41
CA THR A 99 -4.08 8.59 13.85
C THR A 99 -3.59 7.34 14.58
N PRO A 100 -4.37 6.79 15.53
CA PRO A 100 -4.28 5.36 15.82
C PRO A 100 -4.64 4.56 14.56
N VAL A 101 -4.63 3.22 14.65
CA VAL A 101 -5.19 2.37 13.61
C VAL A 101 -6.63 2.78 13.34
N CYS A 102 -6.94 3.14 12.10
CA CYS A 102 -8.22 3.74 11.73
C CYS A 102 -8.86 3.14 10.48
N LEU A 103 -8.16 2.23 9.79
CA LEU A 103 -8.68 1.48 8.65
C LEU A 103 -8.20 0.03 8.74
N SER A 104 -9.09 -0.91 8.44
CA SER A 104 -8.78 -2.33 8.31
C SER A 104 -9.43 -2.91 7.06
N PHE A 105 -8.75 -3.86 6.44
CA PHE A 105 -9.26 -4.58 5.27
C PHE A 105 -8.63 -5.97 5.17
N ASN A 106 -9.29 -6.87 4.43
CA ASN A 106 -8.80 -8.20 4.14
C ASN A 106 -8.47 -8.34 2.66
N VAL A 107 -7.36 -8.99 2.36
CA VAL A 107 -7.04 -9.44 1.01
C VAL A 107 -7.41 -10.90 0.91
N GLU A 108 -8.17 -11.26 -0.12
CA GLU A 108 -8.59 -12.64 -0.39
C GLU A 108 -7.83 -13.23 -1.58
N VAL A 109 -7.51 -14.53 -1.47
CA VAL A 109 -6.87 -15.29 -2.53
C VAL A 109 -7.87 -16.30 -3.07
N MET A 110 -8.40 -16.01 -4.26
CA MET A 110 -9.36 -16.87 -4.97
C MET A 110 -8.68 -18.02 -5.75
N GLU A 111 -7.36 -17.94 -5.95
CA GLU A 111 -6.55 -18.94 -6.65
C GLU A 111 -5.29 -19.22 -5.83
N GLY A 112 -5.19 -20.42 -5.28
CA GLY A 112 -4.00 -20.82 -4.55
C GLY A 112 -2.87 -21.27 -5.50
N HIS A 113 -1.68 -21.51 -4.93
CA HIS A 113 -0.51 -21.88 -5.72
C HIS A 113 -0.44 -23.38 -6.00
N GLY A 114 -0.31 -23.73 -7.29
CA GLY A 114 -0.23 -25.10 -7.79
C GLY A 114 -1.51 -25.90 -7.54
N SER A 115 -1.47 -27.20 -7.82
CA SER A 115 -2.64 -28.09 -7.71
C SER A 115 -3.21 -28.23 -6.30
N PHE A 116 -2.52 -27.72 -5.28
CA PHE A 116 -2.91 -27.80 -3.87
C PHE A 116 -3.45 -26.49 -3.30
N ASN A 117 -3.65 -25.46 -4.12
CA ASN A 117 -4.17 -24.16 -3.71
C ASN A 117 -3.50 -23.56 -2.46
N ARG A 118 -2.18 -23.74 -2.31
CA ARG A 118 -1.48 -23.25 -1.12
C ARG A 118 -1.37 -21.72 -1.14
N VAL A 119 -1.50 -21.10 0.02
CA VAL A 119 -1.11 -19.69 0.19
C VAL A 119 0.41 -19.62 0.04
N LEU A 120 0.89 -18.69 -0.78
CA LEU A 120 2.33 -18.44 -0.90
C LEU A 120 2.87 -17.93 0.44
N PRO A 121 4.14 -18.21 0.80
CA PRO A 121 4.70 -17.69 2.04
C PRO A 121 4.89 -16.16 1.97
N GLY A 122 4.85 -15.51 3.13
CA GLY A 122 5.12 -14.07 3.27
C GLY A 122 3.90 -13.17 3.12
N VAL A 123 4.12 -11.87 3.37
CA VAL A 123 3.06 -10.85 3.39
C VAL A 123 2.82 -10.22 2.02
N ILE A 124 3.87 -10.12 1.19
CA ILE A 124 3.76 -9.65 -0.19
C ILE A 124 3.54 -10.82 -1.15
N ARG A 125 2.88 -10.57 -2.28
CA ARG A 125 2.57 -11.61 -3.28
C ARG A 125 2.95 -11.20 -4.71
N PRO A 126 4.21 -10.84 -4.97
CA PRO A 126 4.62 -10.35 -6.28
C PRO A 126 4.31 -11.36 -7.39
N ARG A 127 3.85 -10.87 -8.53
CA ARG A 127 3.67 -11.68 -9.73
C ARG A 127 5.02 -11.93 -10.41
N LEU A 128 5.74 -12.94 -9.93
CA LEU A 128 7.07 -13.31 -10.42
C LEU A 128 6.99 -14.03 -11.78
N ASN A 129 7.92 -13.71 -12.68
CA ASN A 129 8.05 -14.37 -13.97
C ASN A 129 9.22 -15.35 -13.93
N TRP A 130 8.95 -16.62 -14.27
CA TRP A 130 9.97 -17.68 -14.34
C TRP A 130 10.29 -18.03 -15.79
N ASN A 131 11.58 -18.18 -16.11
CA ASN A 131 12.05 -18.70 -17.40
C ASN A 131 12.74 -20.04 -17.16
N ILE A 132 12.30 -21.10 -17.84
CA ILE A 132 12.83 -22.45 -17.67
C ILE A 132 13.48 -22.87 -18.99
N GLN A 133 14.76 -23.20 -18.95
CA GLN A 133 15.52 -23.72 -20.08
C GLN A 133 16.13 -25.07 -19.71
N ARG A 134 16.02 -26.05 -20.61
CA ARG A 134 16.71 -27.34 -20.45
C ARG A 134 18.18 -27.15 -20.84
N THR A 135 19.09 -27.39 -19.91
CA THR A 135 20.54 -27.42 -20.16
C THR A 135 21.05 -28.85 -20.25
N THR A 136 22.21 -29.05 -20.89
CA THR A 136 22.89 -30.36 -21.01
C THR A 136 23.64 -30.75 -19.74
N SER A 137 23.89 -29.80 -18.83
CA SER A 137 24.47 -30.01 -17.50
C SER A 137 23.91 -28.97 -16.52
N ALA A 138 23.90 -29.29 -15.21
CA ALA A 138 23.43 -28.38 -14.16
C ALA A 138 24.31 -27.12 -14.01
N LEU A 139 25.52 -27.15 -14.57
CA LEU A 139 26.43 -26.01 -14.71
C LEU A 139 27.16 -26.13 -16.05
N SER A 140 27.13 -25.08 -16.87
CA SER A 140 28.15 -24.85 -17.89
C SER A 140 28.47 -23.35 -18.03
N LYS A 141 29.47 -22.96 -17.22
CA LYS A 141 30.43 -21.85 -17.31
C LYS A 141 29.96 -20.39 -17.39
N SER A 142 30.46 -19.65 -16.40
CA SER A 142 30.97 -18.28 -16.45
C SER A 142 31.73 -17.94 -17.74
#